data_AF-A0A6A4QVX6-F1
#
_entry.id   AF-A0A6A4QVX6-F1
#
_cell.length_a   1.000
_cell.length_b   1.000
_cell.length_c   1.000
_cell.angle_alpha   90.00
_cell.angle_beta   90.00
_cell.angle_gamma   90.00
#
_symmetry.space_group_name_H-M   'P 1'
#
loop_
_entity.id
_entity.type
_entity.pdbx_description
1 polymer ?
#
loop_
_entity_poly.entity_id
_entity_poly.type
_entity_poly.pdbx_seq_one_letter_code
_entity_poly.pdbx_strand_id
1 'polypeptide(L)'
;MFDPTLVTQVSWRPRAFLYEGFLSEKECDHLINMAKDKLHKSLVTNNESGKAMLSKARTCSGMFFTKTQDEIISEIESRVATWTFLPRENDEPIQVLCYKHDQQYESHFDYFNDKFNQKIGGNRMATVLMYLSNVEKGGETVFPKSESWHLIFTVKPKKGDALLFFSLHLNATTDTRSLHRSCPVIEGEKWSATKWIHVGDLDKAYENQYRKDCDDEHENCSRWTKAGECEKNSLYMIGKGDMKGNCMKSCNVC
;
A
#
# COMPACT_ATOMS: atom_id res chain seq x y z
N MET A 1 -23.62 3.08 1.14
CA MET A 1 -23.81 4.46 1.66
C MET A 1 -22.88 4.60 2.85
N PHE A 2 -22.07 5.66 2.91
CA PHE A 2 -21.13 5.90 4.01
C PHE A 2 -21.91 6.33 5.26
N ASP A 3 -21.62 5.72 6.41
CA ASP A 3 -22.25 6.01 7.70
C ASP A 3 -21.19 6.45 8.72
N PRO A 4 -21.01 7.76 8.93
CA PRO A 4 -20.01 8.26 9.86
C PRO A 4 -20.27 7.90 11.32
N THR A 5 -21.49 7.45 11.67
CA THR A 5 -21.83 7.09 13.05
C THR A 5 -21.14 5.80 13.52
N LEU A 6 -20.63 5.00 12.57
CA LEU A 6 -19.85 3.79 12.83
C LEU A 6 -18.35 4.05 13.04
N VAL A 7 -17.93 5.31 13.02
CA VAL A 7 -16.54 5.71 13.22
C VAL A 7 -16.29 6.10 14.68
N THR A 8 -15.39 5.38 15.34
CA THR A 8 -14.92 5.69 16.69
C THR A 8 -13.51 6.26 16.63
N GLN A 9 -13.29 7.39 17.29
CA GLN A 9 -11.96 7.94 17.49
C GLN A 9 -11.23 7.10 18.57
N VAL A 10 -10.11 6.45 18.20
CA VAL A 10 -9.34 5.61 19.12
C VAL A 10 -8.13 6.31 19.73
N SER A 11 -7.55 7.29 19.03
CA SER A 11 -6.49 8.12 19.58
C SER A 11 -6.35 9.46 18.83
N TRP A 12 -5.84 10.48 19.54
CA TRP A 12 -5.38 11.73 18.93
C TRP A 12 -3.88 11.73 18.62
N ARG A 13 -3.11 10.80 19.20
CA ARG A 13 -1.63 10.78 19.13
C ARG A 13 -1.11 9.33 19.04
N PRO A 14 -0.93 8.76 17.84
CA PRO A 14 -1.23 9.35 16.53
C PRO A 14 -2.74 9.49 16.33
N ARG A 15 -3.15 10.33 15.38
CA ARG A 15 -4.56 10.38 14.99
C ARG A 15 -4.96 9.02 14.43
N ALA A 16 -5.94 8.38 15.06
CA ALA A 16 -6.41 7.07 14.66
C ALA A 16 -7.92 6.94 14.89
N PHE A 17 -8.60 6.32 13.93
CA PHE A 17 -10.05 6.17 13.88
C PHE A 17 -10.39 4.75 13.40
N LEU A 18 -11.27 4.07 14.13
CA LEU A 18 -11.77 2.75 13.79
C LEU A 18 -13.16 2.89 13.16
N TYR A 19 -13.36 2.35 11.97
CA TYR A 19 -14.65 2.24 11.32
C TYR A 19 -15.14 0.81 11.45
N GLU A 20 -16.25 0.61 12.16
CA GLU A 20 -16.89 -0.70 12.28
C GLU A 20 -17.70 -1.08 11.04
N GLY A 21 -17.46 -2.25 10.45
CA GLY A 21 -18.17 -2.70 9.25
C GLY A 21 -17.91 -1.86 8.00
N PHE A 22 -16.70 -1.33 7.86
CA PHE A 22 -16.26 -0.58 6.68
C PHE A 22 -16.33 -1.39 5.39
N LEU A 23 -15.96 -2.68 5.47
CA LEU A 23 -16.14 -3.67 4.41
C LEU A 23 -17.29 -4.61 4.77
N SER A 24 -18.07 -4.99 3.76
CA SER A 24 -18.99 -6.11 3.87
C SER A 24 -18.25 -7.44 3.90
N GLU A 25 -18.88 -8.47 4.47
CA GLU A 25 -18.38 -9.84 4.47
C GLU A 25 -18.00 -10.34 3.06
N LYS A 26 -18.82 -9.99 2.05
CA LYS A 26 -18.59 -10.35 0.65
C LYS A 26 -17.33 -9.69 0.08
N GLU A 27 -17.09 -8.43 0.40
CA GLU A 27 -15.88 -7.72 -0.02
C GLU A 27 -14.64 -8.34 0.62
N CYS A 28 -14.70 -8.67 1.92
CA CYS A 28 -13.61 -9.36 2.60
C CYS A 28 -13.27 -10.71 1.94
N ASP A 29 -14.28 -11.54 1.70
CA ASP A 29 -14.10 -12.86 1.08
C ASP A 29 -13.60 -12.76 -0.36
N HIS A 30 -14.05 -11.74 -1.10
CA HIS A 30 -13.57 -11.46 -2.46
C HIS A 30 -12.07 -11.17 -2.48
N LEU A 31 -11.60 -10.23 -1.64
CA LEU A 31 -10.18 -9.89 -1.55
C LEU A 31 -9.32 -11.09 -1.14
N ILE A 32 -9.78 -11.89 -0.16
CA ILE A 32 -9.06 -13.11 0.26
C ILE A 32 -8.99 -14.12 -0.90
N ASN A 33 -10.10 -14.38 -1.58
CA ASN A 33 -10.16 -15.35 -2.67
C ASN A 33 -9.28 -14.96 -3.87
N MET A 34 -9.21 -13.67 -4.21
CA MET A 34 -8.33 -13.20 -5.26
C MET A 34 -6.84 -13.25 -4.89
N ALA A 35 -6.53 -13.12 -3.61
CA ALA A 35 -5.16 -13.05 -3.10
C ALA A 35 -4.55 -14.44 -2.80
N LYS A 36 -5.34 -15.41 -2.33
CA LYS A 36 -4.85 -16.67 -1.72
C LYS A 36 -3.80 -17.43 -2.56
N ASP A 37 -4.01 -17.50 -3.88
CA ASP A 37 -3.15 -18.25 -4.80
C ASP A 37 -1.98 -17.40 -5.34
N LYS A 38 -1.92 -16.11 -4.97
CA LYS A 38 -0.94 -15.13 -5.44
C LYS A 38 -0.04 -14.60 -4.32
N LEU A 39 -0.17 -15.15 -3.10
CA LEU A 39 0.62 -14.74 -1.95
C LEU A 39 2.07 -15.21 -2.08
N HIS A 40 3.01 -14.28 -1.96
CA HIS A 40 4.43 -14.58 -1.88
C HIS A 40 4.96 -14.25 -0.48
N LYS A 41 5.91 -15.04 0.03
CA LYS A 41 6.55 -14.74 1.33
C LYS A 41 7.29 -13.41 1.25
N SER A 42 7.23 -12.60 2.31
CA SER A 42 7.95 -11.34 2.39
C SER A 42 9.46 -11.57 2.34
N LEU A 43 10.09 -11.16 1.24
CA LEU A 43 11.55 -11.13 1.07
C LEU A 43 12.04 -9.71 1.37
N VAL A 44 13.13 -9.60 2.12
CA VAL A 44 13.91 -8.37 2.28
C VAL A 44 15.25 -8.55 1.58
N THR A 45 15.71 -7.51 0.90
CA THR A 45 17.07 -7.48 0.37
C THR A 45 18.04 -7.29 1.53
N ASN A 46 18.98 -8.22 1.72
CA ASN A 46 20.04 -8.04 2.70
C ASN A 46 20.97 -6.90 2.23
N ASN A 47 21.06 -5.82 3.03
CA ASN A 47 21.85 -4.63 2.71
C ASN A 47 23.34 -4.90 2.47
N GLU A 48 23.89 -6.00 3.00
CA GLU A 48 25.31 -6.36 2.83
C GLU A 48 25.57 -7.27 1.62
N SER A 49 24.61 -8.11 1.24
CA SER A 49 24.83 -9.15 0.22
C SER A 49 23.97 -8.99 -1.04
N GLY A 50 23.00 -8.07 -1.05
CA GLY A 50 22.08 -7.85 -2.16
C GLY A 50 21.13 -9.03 -2.45
N LYS A 51 21.21 -10.11 -1.67
CA LYS A 51 20.39 -11.32 -1.85
C LYS A 51 19.04 -11.17 -1.13
N ALA A 52 17.98 -11.64 -1.79
CA ALA A 52 16.67 -11.75 -1.19
C ALA A 52 16.69 -12.77 -0.05
N MET A 53 16.50 -12.31 1.19
CA MET A 53 16.39 -13.14 2.38
C MET A 53 14.97 -13.07 2.93
N LEU A 54 14.52 -14.14 3.61
CA LEU A 54 13.26 -14.10 4.35
C LEU A 54 13.32 -12.99 5.40
N SER A 55 12.31 -12.12 5.42
CA SER A 55 12.24 -11.06 6.41
C SER A 55 11.97 -11.65 7.78
N LYS A 56 12.92 -11.48 8.71
CA LYS A 56 12.71 -11.79 10.14
C LYS A 56 11.74 -10.79 10.79
N ALA A 57 11.75 -9.55 10.30
CA ALA A 57 10.91 -8.47 10.83
C ALA A 57 9.44 -8.56 10.37
N ARG A 58 9.19 -9.14 9.18
CA ARG A 58 7.86 -9.33 8.60
C ARG A 58 7.73 -10.75 8.10
N THR A 59 7.13 -11.63 8.90
CA THR A 59 7.08 -13.07 8.58
C THR A 59 5.85 -13.47 7.77
N CYS A 60 4.98 -12.52 7.41
CA CYS A 60 3.76 -12.76 6.65
C CYS A 60 3.99 -12.97 5.15
N SER A 61 2.99 -13.55 4.49
CA SER A 61 2.90 -13.54 3.02
C SER A 61 2.05 -12.36 2.55
N GLY A 62 2.34 -11.84 1.36
CA GLY A 62 1.62 -10.71 0.81
C GLY A 62 1.58 -10.67 -0.71
N MET A 63 0.67 -9.86 -1.24
CA MET A 63 0.54 -9.54 -2.66
C MET A 63 -0.10 -8.16 -2.82
N PHE A 64 0.06 -7.56 -4.00
CA PHE A 64 -0.58 -6.29 -4.35
C PHE A 64 -1.58 -6.50 -5.48
N PHE A 65 -2.77 -5.94 -5.34
CA PHE A 65 -3.66 -5.74 -6.48
C PHE A 65 -3.15 -4.64 -7.39
N THR A 66 -3.66 -4.54 -8.61
CA THR A 66 -3.52 -3.33 -9.41
C THR A 66 -4.60 -2.31 -9.01
N LYS A 67 -4.38 -1.00 -9.26
CA LYS A 67 -5.43 0.00 -9.05
C LYS A 67 -6.65 -0.35 -9.89
N THR A 68 -7.86 -0.16 -9.35
CA THR A 68 -9.13 -0.42 -10.06
C THR A 68 -9.20 -1.79 -10.74
N GLN A 69 -8.57 -2.82 -10.17
CA GLN A 69 -8.44 -4.13 -10.82
C GLN A 69 -9.79 -4.77 -11.18
N ASP A 70 -10.80 -4.58 -10.34
CA ASP A 70 -12.19 -4.90 -10.62
C ASP A 70 -13.14 -3.89 -9.96
N GLU A 71 -14.45 -4.08 -10.17
CA GLU A 71 -15.50 -3.21 -9.65
C GLU A 71 -15.49 -3.13 -8.12
N ILE A 72 -15.32 -4.27 -7.43
CA ILE A 72 -15.29 -4.33 -5.95
C ILE A 72 -14.09 -3.57 -5.41
N ILE A 73 -12.90 -3.78 -5.97
CA ILE A 73 -11.69 -3.06 -5.58
C ILE A 73 -11.86 -1.56 -5.85
N SER A 74 -12.41 -1.17 -7.00
CA SER A 74 -12.66 0.23 -7.33
C SER A 74 -13.64 0.89 -6.35
N GLU A 75 -14.70 0.20 -5.94
CA GLU A 75 -15.65 0.68 -4.93
C GLU A 75 -15.00 0.85 -3.55
N ILE A 76 -14.16 -0.10 -3.13
CA ILE A 76 -13.39 -0.02 -1.88
C ILE A 76 -12.45 1.18 -1.91
N GLU A 77 -11.70 1.37 -3.00
CA GLU A 77 -10.81 2.53 -3.17
C GLU A 77 -11.58 3.85 -3.14
N SER A 78 -12.74 3.93 -3.81
CA SER A 78 -13.61 5.10 -3.76
C SER A 78 -14.14 5.38 -2.35
N ARG A 79 -14.45 4.32 -1.58
CA ARG A 79 -14.89 4.43 -0.19
C ARG A 79 -13.77 4.92 0.72
N VAL A 80 -12.54 4.44 0.52
CA VAL A 80 -11.34 4.92 1.22
C VAL A 80 -11.13 6.41 0.96
N ALA A 81 -11.16 6.84 -0.30
CA ALA A 81 -11.03 8.25 -0.65
C ALA A 81 -12.12 9.12 -0.02
N THR A 82 -13.37 8.63 -0.03
CA THR A 82 -14.51 9.33 0.58
C THR A 82 -14.34 9.47 2.10
N TRP A 83 -13.92 8.40 2.81
CA TRP A 83 -13.76 8.43 4.25
C TRP A 83 -12.57 9.29 4.70
N THR A 84 -11.45 9.18 3.98
CA THR A 84 -10.20 9.87 4.33
C THR A 84 -10.17 11.34 3.88
N PHE A 85 -11.05 11.71 2.94
CA PHE A 85 -10.99 12.98 2.21
C PHE A 85 -9.65 13.20 1.47
N LEU A 86 -8.98 12.10 1.10
CA LEU A 86 -7.73 12.14 0.34
C LEU A 86 -7.98 11.65 -1.10
N PRO A 87 -7.32 12.24 -2.11
CA PRO A 87 -7.52 11.88 -3.52
C PRO A 87 -7.01 10.47 -3.84
N ARG A 88 -7.69 9.75 -4.74
CA ARG A 88 -7.32 8.38 -5.14
C ARG A 88 -5.98 8.31 -5.87
N GLU A 89 -5.59 9.41 -6.50
CA GLU A 89 -4.33 9.57 -7.23
C GLU A 89 -3.13 9.46 -6.27
N ASN A 90 -3.33 9.73 -4.98
CA ASN A 90 -2.30 9.63 -3.95
C ASN A 90 -2.14 8.20 -3.39
N ASP A 91 -3.06 7.30 -3.70
CA ASP A 91 -3.09 5.98 -3.09
C ASP A 91 -2.15 5.00 -3.81
N GLU A 92 -1.42 4.19 -3.04
CA GLU A 92 -0.81 2.98 -3.58
C GLU A 92 -1.86 1.90 -3.88
N PRO A 93 -1.57 0.88 -4.70
CA PRO A 93 -2.44 -0.27 -4.84
C PRO A 93 -2.66 -1.01 -3.51
N ILE A 94 -3.82 -1.65 -3.35
CA ILE A 94 -4.15 -2.40 -2.11
C ILE A 94 -3.18 -3.56 -1.92
N GLN A 95 -2.55 -3.64 -0.75
CA GLN A 95 -1.73 -4.77 -0.34
C GLN A 95 -2.50 -5.74 0.54
N VAL A 96 -2.66 -7.00 0.13
CA VAL A 96 -3.25 -8.06 0.96
C VAL A 96 -2.15 -8.84 1.67
N LEU A 97 -2.38 -9.15 2.94
CA LEU A 97 -1.46 -9.85 3.82
C LEU A 97 -2.16 -10.98 4.56
N CYS A 98 -1.44 -12.09 4.73
CA CYS A 98 -1.87 -13.24 5.52
C CYS A 98 -0.79 -13.58 6.56
N TYR A 99 -1.21 -13.63 7.84
CA TYR A 99 -0.41 -14.07 8.97
C TYR A 99 -0.99 -15.38 9.51
N LYS A 100 -0.13 -16.40 9.54
CA LYS A 100 -0.38 -17.70 10.18
C LYS A 100 0.09 -17.68 11.63
N HIS A 101 -0.06 -18.81 12.32
CA HIS A 101 0.44 -19.02 13.68
C HIS A 101 1.90 -18.53 13.84
N ASP A 102 2.15 -17.79 14.93
CA ASP A 102 3.40 -17.12 15.29
C ASP A 102 3.93 -16.07 14.29
N GLN A 103 3.25 -15.82 13.18
CA GLN A 103 3.66 -14.77 12.25
C GLN A 103 3.27 -13.39 12.77
N GLN A 104 4.16 -12.42 12.57
CA GLN A 104 4.05 -11.07 13.10
C GLN A 104 4.63 -10.04 12.13
N TYR A 105 4.45 -8.77 12.46
CA TYR A 105 5.21 -7.68 11.89
C TYR A 105 5.78 -6.84 13.03
N GLU A 106 7.11 -6.79 13.13
CA GLU A 106 7.83 -5.93 14.08
C GLU A 106 7.44 -4.45 13.95
N SER A 107 7.81 -3.67 14.98
CA SER A 107 7.45 -2.26 15.04
C SER A 107 8.09 -1.47 13.91
N HIS A 108 7.27 -0.76 13.13
CA HIS A 108 7.71 0.01 11.98
C HIS A 108 6.87 1.28 11.82
N PHE A 109 7.33 2.13 10.90
CA PHE A 109 6.61 3.29 10.42
C PHE A 109 6.19 3.03 8.97
N ASP A 110 5.04 3.58 8.59
CA ASP A 110 4.61 3.54 7.20
C ASP A 110 5.22 4.67 6.37
N TYR A 111 5.66 5.77 6.98
CA TYR A 111 6.39 6.82 6.26
C TYR A 111 7.81 6.36 5.89
N PHE A 112 8.39 6.97 4.86
CA PHE A 112 9.73 6.68 4.39
C PHE A 112 10.78 7.52 5.11
N ASN A 113 11.90 6.90 5.46
CA ASN A 113 13.10 7.62 5.92
C ASN A 113 14.07 7.93 4.76
N ASP A 114 13.95 7.23 3.64
CA ASP A 114 14.83 7.40 2.49
C ASP A 114 14.34 8.48 1.53
N LYS A 115 15.28 9.20 0.92
CA LYS A 115 14.98 10.28 -0.03
C LYS A 115 14.53 9.77 -1.40
N PHE A 116 14.63 8.48 -1.69
CA PHE A 116 14.31 7.93 -3.00
C PHE A 116 12.79 7.74 -3.11
N ASN A 117 12.19 7.00 -2.18
CA ASN A 117 10.75 6.78 -2.13
C ASN A 117 9.99 8.09 -1.89
N GLN A 118 10.55 9.03 -1.12
CA GLN A 118 9.96 10.36 -0.94
C GLN A 118 9.88 11.20 -2.22
N LYS A 119 10.61 10.88 -3.29
CA LYS A 119 10.46 11.58 -4.58
C LYS A 119 9.21 11.13 -5.33
N ILE A 120 8.63 9.99 -4.97
CA ILE A 120 7.48 9.39 -5.64
C ILE A 120 6.25 9.66 -4.78
N GLY A 121 5.52 10.72 -5.10
CA GLY A 121 4.33 11.16 -4.34
C GLY A 121 4.61 11.69 -2.92
N GLY A 122 5.86 11.74 -2.47
CA GLY A 122 6.20 12.17 -1.10
C GLY A 122 6.04 11.05 -0.07
N ASN A 123 5.96 11.41 1.21
CA ASN A 123 5.72 10.45 2.28
C ASN A 123 4.28 9.94 2.29
N ARG A 124 4.09 8.71 2.78
CA ARG A 124 2.77 8.18 3.15
C ARG A 124 2.22 8.98 4.33
N MET A 125 1.14 9.72 4.07
CA MET A 125 0.45 10.56 5.05
C MET A 125 -0.44 9.71 5.97
N ALA A 126 -1.18 8.77 5.39
CA ALA A 126 -2.19 7.98 6.07
C ALA A 126 -2.19 6.53 5.61
N THR A 127 -2.67 5.67 6.50
CA THR A 127 -2.84 4.24 6.25
C THR A 127 -4.25 3.85 6.63
N VAL A 128 -4.94 3.15 5.72
CA VAL A 128 -6.18 2.43 6.02
C VAL A 128 -5.87 0.94 6.06
N LEU A 129 -5.92 0.36 7.26
CA LEU A 129 -5.73 -1.06 7.51
C LEU A 129 -7.10 -1.72 7.70
N MET A 130 -7.54 -2.47 6.70
CA MET A 130 -8.81 -3.19 6.67
C MET A 130 -8.60 -4.63 7.15
N TYR A 131 -9.42 -5.09 8.09
CA TYR A 131 -9.38 -6.45 8.62
C TYR A 131 -10.31 -7.36 7.82
N LEU A 132 -9.76 -8.39 7.18
CA LEU A 132 -10.50 -9.29 6.30
C LEU A 132 -10.93 -10.59 6.99
N SER A 133 -10.38 -10.87 8.18
CA SER A 133 -10.75 -12.02 9.00
C SER A 133 -10.86 -11.64 10.47
N ASN A 134 -11.64 -12.43 11.22
CA ASN A 134 -11.60 -12.43 12.68
C ASN A 134 -10.37 -13.21 13.13
N VAL A 135 -9.72 -12.75 14.19
CA VAL A 135 -8.62 -13.46 14.83
C VAL A 135 -9.04 -13.82 16.26
N GLU A 136 -8.96 -15.12 16.59
CA GLU A 136 -9.42 -15.62 17.88
C GLU A 136 -8.53 -15.09 19.01
N LYS A 137 -7.21 -15.28 18.86
CA LYS A 137 -6.19 -14.79 19.80
C LYS A 137 -4.96 -14.22 19.09
N GLY A 138 -4.47 -13.08 19.58
CA GLY A 138 -3.32 -12.39 19.00
C GLY A 138 -3.70 -11.56 17.77
N GLY A 139 -2.70 -11.21 16.96
CA GLY A 139 -2.88 -10.49 15.70
C GLY A 139 -3.26 -9.01 15.86
N GLU A 140 -3.25 -8.45 17.07
CA GLU A 140 -3.60 -7.05 17.33
C GLU A 140 -2.66 -6.08 16.60
N THR A 141 -3.22 -4.96 16.14
CA THR A 141 -2.41 -3.81 15.72
C THR A 141 -2.14 -2.96 16.95
N VAL A 142 -0.87 -2.82 17.34
CA VAL A 142 -0.45 -2.14 18.58
C VAL A 142 0.36 -0.89 18.26
N PHE A 143 0.05 0.22 18.94
CA PHE A 143 0.77 1.49 18.82
C PHE A 143 1.57 1.79 20.09
N PRO A 144 2.78 1.21 20.26
CA PRO A 144 3.53 1.25 21.52
C PRO A 144 3.95 2.66 21.99
N LYS A 145 3.90 3.66 21.12
CA LYS A 145 4.26 5.06 21.43
C LYS A 145 3.04 6.00 21.48
N SER A 146 1.83 5.46 21.51
CA SER A 146 0.60 6.28 21.55
C SER A 146 0.44 7.02 22.88
N GLU A 147 -0.14 8.23 22.79
CA GLU A 147 -0.47 9.19 23.86
C GLU A 147 0.59 9.43 24.94
N SER A 148 0.74 8.50 25.88
CA SER A 148 1.68 8.49 26.99
C SER A 148 2.03 7.03 27.35
N TRP A 149 3.10 6.79 28.12
CA TRP A 149 3.55 5.44 28.51
C TRP A 149 2.48 4.55 29.17
N HIS A 150 1.37 5.13 29.66
CA HIS A 150 0.26 4.43 30.31
C HIS A 150 -0.97 4.21 29.42
N LEU A 151 -0.98 4.74 28.18
CA LEU A 151 -2.15 4.75 27.30
C LEU A 151 -1.78 4.23 25.90
N ILE A 152 -1.20 3.03 25.86
CA ILE A 152 -1.01 2.29 24.60
C ILE A 152 -2.38 1.79 24.14
N PHE A 153 -2.82 2.20 22.95
CA PHE A 153 -4.01 1.61 22.34
C PHE A 153 -3.65 0.42 21.43
N THR A 154 -4.56 -0.54 21.40
CA THR A 154 -4.49 -1.75 20.58
C THR A 154 -5.82 -1.92 19.85
N VAL A 155 -5.76 -2.46 18.64
CA VAL A 155 -6.96 -2.74 17.84
C VAL A 155 -6.96 -4.22 17.52
N LYS A 156 -8.01 -4.92 17.99
CA LYS A 156 -8.22 -6.34 17.69
C LYS A 156 -8.77 -6.47 16.26
N PRO A 157 -8.24 -7.39 15.43
CA PRO A 157 -8.79 -7.63 14.10
C PRO A 157 -10.21 -8.21 14.22
N LYS A 158 -11.17 -7.49 13.62
CA LYS A 158 -12.55 -7.94 13.45
C LYS A 158 -12.91 -7.75 12.00
N LYS A 159 -13.41 -8.82 11.38
CA LYS A 159 -13.72 -8.86 9.95
C LYS A 159 -14.68 -7.73 9.59
N GLY A 160 -14.35 -7.01 8.53
CA GLY A 160 -15.12 -5.86 8.05
C GLY A 160 -14.64 -4.52 8.61
N ASP A 161 -14.00 -4.48 9.77
CA ASP A 161 -13.56 -3.23 10.37
C ASP A 161 -12.32 -2.67 9.67
N ALA A 162 -12.16 -1.34 9.69
CA ALA A 162 -10.99 -0.67 9.14
C ALA A 162 -10.42 0.36 10.13
N LEU A 163 -9.10 0.35 10.29
CA LEU A 163 -8.36 1.31 11.08
C LEU A 163 -7.69 2.33 10.16
N LEU A 164 -8.08 3.60 10.27
CA LEU A 164 -7.38 4.72 9.68
C LEU A 164 -6.42 5.31 10.71
N PHE A 165 -5.15 5.46 10.38
CA PHE A 165 -4.20 6.20 11.19
C PHE A 165 -3.26 7.06 10.35
N PHE A 166 -2.75 8.13 10.94
CA PHE A 166 -1.90 9.10 10.26
C PHE A 166 -0.44 8.95 10.68
N SER A 167 0.43 8.84 9.67
CA SER A 167 1.89 8.77 9.79
C SER A 167 2.53 10.14 9.93
N LEU A 168 1.82 11.20 9.52
CA LEU A 168 2.28 12.58 9.55
C LEU A 168 1.39 13.47 10.43
N HIS A 169 2.02 14.48 11.01
CA HIS A 169 1.37 15.62 11.64
C HIS A 169 0.72 16.54 10.58
N LEU A 170 -0.17 17.45 11.01
CA LEU A 170 -0.85 18.40 10.11
C LEU A 170 0.10 19.36 9.39
N ASN A 171 1.30 19.57 9.94
CA ASN A 171 2.38 20.33 9.31
C ASN A 171 3.27 19.47 8.38
N ALA A 172 2.82 18.27 8.01
CA ALA A 172 3.50 17.27 7.18
C ALA A 172 4.82 16.70 7.75
N THR A 173 5.19 17.00 9.00
CA THR A 173 6.30 16.33 9.69
C THR A 173 5.92 14.92 10.14
N THR A 174 6.89 14.02 10.26
CA THR A 174 6.65 12.63 10.66
C THR A 174 6.19 12.53 12.12
N ASP A 175 5.16 11.73 12.39
CA ASP A 175 4.69 11.47 13.75
C ASP A 175 5.30 10.16 14.26
N THR A 176 6.30 10.25 15.13
CA THR A 176 6.96 9.07 15.72
C THR A 176 6.04 8.24 16.62
N ARG A 177 4.85 8.73 16.96
CA ARG A 177 3.82 7.98 17.69
C ARG A 177 3.05 7.03 16.78
N SER A 178 3.14 7.20 15.46
CA SER A 178 2.58 6.26 14.47
C SER A 178 3.35 4.94 14.37
N LEU A 179 4.40 4.76 15.18
CA LEU A 179 5.09 3.48 15.33
C LEU A 179 4.05 2.42 15.71
N HIS A 180 3.94 1.39 14.89
CA HIS A 180 2.96 0.33 15.09
C HIS A 180 3.52 -1.03 14.71
N ARG A 181 2.89 -2.08 15.21
CA ARG A 181 3.24 -3.48 14.93
C ARG A 181 2.00 -4.33 14.80
N SER A 182 2.15 -5.47 14.14
CA SER A 182 1.16 -6.56 14.21
C SER A 182 1.68 -7.62 15.18
N CYS A 183 0.95 -7.84 16.28
CA CYS A 183 1.27 -8.92 17.21
C CYS A 183 1.23 -10.30 16.51
N PRO A 184 1.97 -11.29 17.06
CA PRO A 184 1.85 -12.68 16.63
C PRO A 184 0.40 -13.16 16.62
N VAL A 185 0.01 -13.92 15.60
CA VAL A 185 -1.24 -14.67 15.63
C VAL A 185 -1.04 -15.91 16.50
N ILE A 186 -1.85 -16.06 17.54
CA ILE A 186 -1.78 -17.20 18.46
C ILE A 186 -2.78 -18.26 18.03
N GLU A 187 -4.02 -17.85 17.68
CA GLU A 187 -5.11 -18.76 17.29
C GLU A 187 -5.91 -18.15 16.13
N GLY A 188 -6.16 -18.94 15.09
CA GLY A 188 -6.77 -18.52 13.83
C GLY A 188 -5.75 -18.07 12.76
N GLU A 189 -6.23 -17.31 11.77
CA GLU A 189 -5.42 -16.69 10.72
C GLU A 189 -5.83 -15.24 10.53
N LYS A 190 -4.85 -14.33 10.43
CA LYS A 190 -5.12 -12.91 10.19
C LYS A 190 -4.96 -12.59 8.71
N TRP A 191 -6.04 -12.10 8.10
CA TRP A 191 -6.04 -11.50 6.79
C TRP A 191 -6.29 -10.00 6.91
N SER A 192 -5.50 -9.20 6.20
CA SER A 192 -5.66 -7.75 6.19
C SER A 192 -5.34 -7.16 4.82
N ALA A 193 -6.04 -6.10 4.45
CA ALA A 193 -5.75 -5.28 3.29
C ALA A 193 -5.27 -3.90 3.75
N THR A 194 -4.14 -3.44 3.21
CA THR A 194 -3.53 -2.14 3.55
C THR A 194 -3.61 -1.23 2.35
N LYS A 195 -4.07 0.01 2.57
CA LYS A 195 -4.09 1.08 1.59
C LYS A 195 -3.26 2.24 2.14
N TRP A 196 -2.13 2.52 1.50
CA TRP A 196 -1.25 3.64 1.84
C TRP A 196 -1.57 4.84 0.96
N ILE A 197 -1.59 6.02 1.57
CA ILE A 197 -1.99 7.26 0.91
C ILE A 197 -0.88 8.28 1.07
N HIS A 198 -0.37 8.81 -0.03
CA HIS A 198 0.74 9.76 -0.06
C HIS A 198 0.28 11.21 0.12
N VAL A 199 1.24 12.09 0.44
CA VAL A 199 1.01 13.54 0.47
C VAL A 199 0.76 14.15 -0.93
N GLY A 200 1.21 13.48 -1.98
CA GLY A 200 1.12 13.93 -3.37
C GLY A 200 0.68 12.84 -4.33
N ASP A 201 0.37 13.30 -5.54
CA ASP A 201 -0.14 12.50 -6.66
C ASP A 201 0.92 11.50 -7.14
N LEU A 202 0.63 10.20 -6.99
CA LEU A 202 1.53 9.13 -7.41
C LEU A 202 1.53 8.94 -8.91
N ASP A 203 0.37 9.08 -9.56
CA ASP A 203 0.23 8.84 -11.00
C ASP A 203 1.09 9.84 -11.77
N LYS A 204 1.04 11.13 -11.38
CA LYS A 204 1.96 12.15 -11.91
C LYS A 204 3.41 11.90 -11.53
N ALA A 205 3.69 11.39 -10.33
CA ALA A 205 5.06 11.12 -9.91
C ALA A 205 5.69 10.01 -10.75
N TYR A 206 4.94 8.94 -11.03
CA TYR A 206 5.35 7.88 -11.93
C TYR A 206 5.50 8.40 -13.36
N GLU A 207 4.52 9.11 -13.92
CA GLU A 207 4.63 9.71 -15.26
C GLU A 207 5.89 10.59 -15.39
N ASN A 208 6.17 11.42 -14.39
CA ASN A 208 7.37 12.27 -14.40
C ASN A 208 8.66 11.47 -14.25
N GLN A 209 8.65 10.37 -13.50
CA GLN A 209 9.78 9.45 -13.44
C GLN A 209 10.01 8.76 -14.79
N TYR A 210 8.95 8.26 -15.44
CA TYR A 210 9.02 7.71 -16.80
C TYR A 210 9.52 8.75 -17.82
N ARG A 211 9.05 10.01 -17.73
CA ARG A 211 9.57 11.12 -18.56
C ARG A 211 11.04 11.43 -18.28
N LYS A 212 11.49 11.33 -17.03
CA LYS A 212 12.87 11.59 -16.63
C LYS A 212 13.83 10.48 -17.04
N ASP A 213 13.35 9.24 -17.01
CA ASP A 213 14.05 8.04 -17.48
C ASP A 213 13.77 7.75 -18.98
N CYS A 214 13.22 8.74 -19.70
CA CYS A 214 12.84 8.65 -21.10
C CYS A 214 14.09 8.73 -21.99
N ASP A 215 14.64 7.56 -22.34
CA ASP A 215 15.77 7.42 -23.25
C ASP A 215 15.54 6.26 -24.22
N ASP A 216 16.36 6.17 -25.25
CA ASP A 216 16.38 5.01 -26.15
C ASP A 216 17.27 3.91 -25.56
N GLU A 217 16.68 2.75 -25.26
CA GLU A 217 17.38 1.58 -24.73
C GLU A 217 17.98 0.70 -25.84
N HIS A 218 17.73 1.04 -27.10
CA HIS A 218 18.23 0.29 -28.25
C HIS A 218 18.83 1.20 -29.33
N GLU A 219 20.02 0.87 -29.83
CA GLU A 219 20.75 1.68 -30.82
C GLU A 219 19.96 1.86 -32.13
N ASN A 220 19.13 0.87 -32.50
CA ASN A 220 18.27 0.92 -33.68
C ASN A 220 16.98 1.76 -33.51
N CYS A 221 16.70 2.37 -32.36
CA CYS A 221 15.46 3.12 -32.14
C CYS A 221 15.20 4.20 -33.20
N SER A 222 16.23 4.94 -33.60
CA SER A 222 16.11 5.94 -34.68
C SER A 222 15.80 5.31 -36.05
N ARG A 223 16.28 4.10 -36.32
CA ARG A 223 16.00 3.38 -37.57
C ARG A 223 14.57 2.84 -37.58
N TRP A 224 14.13 2.25 -36.49
CA TRP A 224 12.78 1.70 -36.35
C TRP A 224 11.71 2.80 -36.36
N THR A 225 12.00 3.94 -35.75
CA THR A 225 11.13 5.13 -35.84
C THR A 225 10.92 5.55 -37.29
N LYS A 226 11.98 5.64 -38.09
CA LYS A 226 11.88 5.95 -39.54
C LYS A 226 11.09 4.90 -40.34
N ALA A 227 10.99 3.67 -39.85
CA ALA A 227 10.18 2.61 -40.45
C ALA A 227 8.70 2.62 -40.01
N GLY A 228 8.33 3.57 -39.13
CA GLY A 228 6.97 3.72 -38.59
C GLY A 228 6.65 2.75 -37.45
N GLU A 229 7.67 2.18 -36.79
CA GLU A 229 7.46 1.19 -35.72
C GLU A 229 6.80 1.79 -34.46
N CYS A 230 6.88 3.11 -34.25
CA CYS A 230 6.19 3.76 -33.13
C CYS A 230 4.67 3.53 -33.18
N GLU A 231 4.08 3.42 -34.36
CA GLU A 231 2.65 3.11 -34.53
C GLU A 231 2.40 1.60 -34.67
N LYS A 232 3.23 0.91 -35.47
CA LYS A 232 3.06 -0.53 -35.77
C LYS A 232 3.39 -1.45 -34.60
N ASN A 233 4.31 -1.02 -33.73
CA ASN A 233 4.82 -1.76 -32.59
C ASN A 233 4.91 -0.86 -31.34
N SER A 234 3.84 -0.11 -31.11
CA SER A 234 3.75 0.89 -30.03
C SER A 234 4.05 0.33 -28.65
N LEU A 235 3.66 -0.91 -28.35
CA LEU A 235 3.96 -1.54 -27.06
C LEU A 235 5.47 -1.71 -26.81
N TYR A 236 6.24 -2.12 -27.82
CA TYR A 236 7.70 -2.26 -27.68
C TYR A 236 8.41 -0.92 -27.73
N MET A 237 7.96 -0.02 -28.61
CA MET A 237 8.62 1.25 -28.90
C MET A 237 8.32 2.30 -27.83
N ILE A 238 7.05 2.46 -27.45
CA ILE A 238 6.54 3.51 -26.55
C ILE A 238 6.17 2.96 -25.17
N GLY A 239 5.75 1.70 -25.09
CA GLY A 239 5.27 1.11 -23.83
C GLY A 239 3.76 1.29 -23.63
N LYS A 240 3.23 0.72 -22.54
CA LYS A 240 1.81 0.85 -22.15
C LYS A 240 1.65 0.62 -20.64
N GLY A 241 0.97 1.54 -19.95
CA GLY A 241 0.80 1.46 -18.50
C GLY A 241 2.16 1.44 -17.80
N ASP A 242 2.42 0.41 -16.99
CA ASP A 242 3.68 0.25 -16.24
C ASP A 242 4.84 -0.31 -17.10
N MET A 243 4.60 -0.71 -18.35
CA MET A 243 5.66 -1.21 -19.24
C MET A 243 6.37 -0.05 -19.95
N LYS A 244 7.67 0.12 -19.66
CA LYS A 244 8.54 1.10 -20.34
C LYS A 244 8.79 0.70 -21.81
N GLY A 245 8.67 1.65 -22.73
CA GLY A 245 9.07 1.46 -24.13
C GLY A 245 10.58 1.56 -24.31
N ASN A 246 11.11 0.83 -25.29
CA ASN A 246 12.55 0.78 -25.57
C ASN A 246 13.04 1.99 -26.37
N CYS A 247 12.14 2.73 -27.02
CA CYS A 247 12.48 3.78 -27.99
C CYS A 247 11.68 5.07 -27.79
N MET A 248 11.32 5.36 -26.53
CA MET A 248 10.39 6.44 -26.18
C MET A 248 10.90 7.81 -26.64
N LYS A 249 12.23 8.04 -26.57
CA LYS A 249 12.86 9.28 -27.02
C LYS A 249 12.83 9.42 -28.54
N SER A 250 13.22 8.40 -29.28
CA SER A 250 13.14 8.42 -30.75
C SER A 250 11.70 8.55 -31.25
N CYS A 251 10.71 8.01 -30.54
CA CYS A 251 9.29 8.13 -30.88
C CYS A 251 8.63 9.46 -30.47
N ASN A 252 9.38 10.43 -29.91
CA ASN A 252 8.86 11.71 -29.42
C ASN A 252 7.68 11.58 -28.45
N VAL A 253 7.74 10.58 -27.57
CA VAL A 253 6.73 10.35 -26.52
C VAL A 253 7.27 10.64 -25.11
N CYS A 254 8.43 11.29 -25.06
CA CYS A 254 8.83 12.14 -23.93
C CYS A 254 8.11 13.50 -24.07
#